data_AF-A0A961MZ32-F1
#
_entry.id   AF-A0A961MZ32-F1
#
_cell.length_a   1.000
_cell.length_b   1.000
_cell.length_c   1.000
_cell.angle_alpha   90.00
_cell.angle_beta   90.00
_cell.angle_gamma   90.00
#
_symmetry.space_group_name_H-M   'P 1'
#
loop_
_entity.id
_entity.type
_entity.pdbx_description
1 polymer ?
#
loop_
_entity_poly.entity_id
_entity_poly.type
_entity_poly.pdbx_seq_one_letter_code
_entity_poly.pdbx_strand_id
1 'polypeptide(L)' 'MTRNWVAVASADHVAIGRRDGFMQVCHGKPGPLSRVQPGDLVAYYSPRDQMRGG' A
#
# COMPACT_ATOMS: atom_id res chain seq x y z
N MET A 1 -20.63 1.76 -4.65
CA MET A 1 -19.73 2.87 -5.05
C MET A 1 -18.30 2.42 -4.78
N THR A 2 -17.43 2.53 -5.77
CA THR A 2 -16.00 2.26 -5.64
C THR A 2 -15.34 3.26 -4.70
N ARG A 3 -14.56 2.79 -3.72
CA ARG A 3 -13.75 3.67 -2.86
C ARG A 3 -12.35 3.80 -3.43
N ASN A 4 -11.74 4.95 -3.19
CA ASN A 4 -10.36 5.23 -3.56
C ASN A 4 -9.52 5.39 -2.30
N TRP A 5 -8.33 4.79 -2.28
CA TRP A 5 -7.42 4.77 -1.15
C TRP A 5 -6.05 5.29 -1.56
N VAL A 6 -5.35 5.91 -0.60
CA VAL A 6 -3.92 6.22 -0.73
C VAL A 6 -3.13 5.37 0.27
N ALA A 7 -2.22 4.57 -0.26
CA ALA A 7 -1.26 3.78 0.51
C ALA A 7 0.08 4.50 0.54
N VAL A 8 0.63 4.69 1.75
CA VAL A 8 1.94 5.33 1.94
C VAL A 8 2.96 4.27 2.38
N ALA A 9 3.97 4.05 1.56
CA ALA A 9 5.09 3.12 1.80
C ALA A 9 6.28 3.54 0.93
N SER A 10 7.49 3.06 1.22
CA SER A 10 8.66 3.32 0.35
C SER A 10 8.56 2.59 -0.99
N ALA A 11 9.20 3.13 -2.03
CA ALA A 11 9.08 2.60 -3.39
C ALA A 11 9.56 1.14 -3.50
N ASP A 12 10.66 0.78 -2.83
CA ASP A 12 11.19 -0.58 -2.75
C ASP A 12 10.18 -1.58 -2.15
N HIS A 13 9.51 -1.18 -1.06
CA HIS A 13 8.49 -1.96 -0.38
C HIS A 13 7.26 -2.17 -1.27
N VAL A 14 6.83 -1.10 -1.96
CA VAL A 14 5.74 -1.18 -2.94
C VAL A 14 6.11 -2.10 -4.10
N ALA A 15 7.34 -2.03 -4.61
CA ALA A 15 7.81 -2.86 -5.71
C ALA A 15 7.76 -4.36 -5.35
N ILE A 16 8.16 -4.73 -4.13
CA ILE A 16 8.06 -6.10 -3.63
C ILE A 16 6.60 -6.56 -3.62
N GLY A 17 5.69 -5.78 -3.00
CA GLY A 17 4.28 -6.14 -2.94
C GLY A 17 3.63 -6.26 -4.33
N ARG A 18 3.99 -5.36 -5.26
CA ARG A 18 3.52 -5.41 -6.66
C ARG A 18 4.01 -6.66 -7.40
N ARG A 19 5.28 -7.04 -7.21
CA ARG A 19 5.86 -8.25 -7.80
C ARG A 19 5.20 -9.51 -7.25
N ASP A 20 4.98 -9.55 -5.95
CA ASP A 20 4.52 -10.75 -5.24
C ASP A 20 2.98 -10.81 -5.11
N GLY A 21 2.27 -9.80 -5.63
CA GLY A 21 0.80 -9.80 -5.76
C GLY A 21 0.04 -9.43 -4.47
N PHE A 22 0.67 -8.74 -3.53
CA PHE A 22 0.03 -8.33 -2.28
C PHE A 22 0.32 -6.86 -1.91
N MET A 23 -0.53 -6.31 -1.03
CA MET A 23 -0.31 -5.00 -0.41
C MET A 23 -0.08 -5.17 1.09
N GLN A 24 1.01 -4.62 1.60
CA GLN A 24 1.26 -4.51 3.04
C GLN A 24 1.48 -3.06 3.41
N VAL A 25 0.60 -2.51 4.24
CA VAL A 25 0.64 -1.12 4.72
C VAL A 25 0.21 -1.06 6.18
N CYS A 26 0.13 0.14 6.75
CA CYS A 26 -0.33 0.37 8.14
C CYS A 26 0.48 -0.40 9.19
N HIS A 27 1.75 -0.74 8.91
CA HIS A 27 2.60 -1.60 9.75
C HIS A 27 1.93 -2.95 10.10
N GLY A 28 1.10 -3.49 9.18
CA GLY A 28 0.38 -4.76 9.38
C GLY A 28 -0.89 -4.64 10.22
N LYS A 29 -1.30 -3.43 10.64
CA LYS A 29 -2.53 -3.25 11.41
C LYS A 29 -3.77 -3.40 10.50
N PRO A 30 -4.81 -4.12 10.94
CA PRO A 30 -5.96 -4.46 10.10
C PRO A 30 -6.92 -3.30 9.82
N GLY A 31 -6.92 -2.23 10.64
CA GLY A 31 -8.00 -1.24 10.69
C GLY A 31 -8.46 -0.66 9.34
N PRO A 32 -7.59 0.01 8.55
CA PRO A 32 -7.96 0.49 7.23
C PRO A 32 -8.10 -0.61 6.18
N LEU A 33 -7.26 -1.65 6.27
CA LEU A 33 -7.22 -2.75 5.30
C LEU A 33 -8.50 -3.60 5.30
N SER A 34 -9.13 -3.81 6.46
CA SER A 34 -10.37 -4.57 6.57
C SER A 34 -11.57 -3.92 5.87
N ARG A 35 -11.45 -2.64 5.49
CA ARG A 35 -12.48 -1.89 4.76
C ARG A 35 -12.28 -1.91 3.25
N VAL A 36 -11.13 -2.35 2.75
CA VAL A 36 -10.86 -2.46 1.31
C VAL A 36 -11.68 -3.62 0.76
N GLN A 37 -12.39 -3.38 -0.35
CA GLN A 37 -13.23 -4.38 -1.01
C GLN A 37 -12.77 -4.62 -2.45
N PRO A 38 -13.07 -5.80 -3.04
CA PRO A 38 -12.88 -6.01 -4.46
C PRO A 38 -13.52 -4.89 -5.29
N GLY A 39 -12.75 -4.32 -6.23
CA GLY A 39 -13.17 -3.20 -7.06
C GLY A 39 -12.77 -1.82 -6.54
N ASP A 40 -12.34 -1.68 -5.29
CA ASP A 40 -11.70 -0.46 -4.79
C ASP A 40 -10.37 -0.19 -5.51
N LEU A 41 -10.02 1.09 -5.63
CA LEU A 41 -8.75 1.52 -6.23
C LEU A 41 -7.78 1.98 -5.15
N VAL A 42 -6.51 1.62 -5.29
CA VAL A 42 -5.43 2.04 -4.39
C VAL A 42 -4.32 2.72 -5.19
N ALA A 43 -4.01 3.96 -4.84
CA ALA A 43 -2.82 4.66 -5.32
C ALA A 43 -1.71 4.56 -4.26
N TYR A 44 -0.49 4.21 -4.69
CA TYR A 44 0.68 4.29 -3.82
C TYR A 44 1.32 5.67 -3.92
N TYR A 45 1.53 6.31 -2.76
CA TYR A 45 2.39 7.47 -2.61
C TYR A 45 3.67 7.02 -1.91
N SER A 46 4.81 7.16 -2.61
CA SER A 46 6.12 6.75 -2.09
C SER A 46 6.97 7.98 -1.75
N PRO A 47 6.92 8.48 -0.51
CA PRO A 47 7.70 9.65 -0.10
C PRO A 47 9.20 9.34 0.05
N ARG A 48 9.59 8.07 -0.03
CA ARG A 48 10.98 7.60 0.02
C ARG A 48 11.18 6.46 -0.97
N ASP A 49 12.38 6.37 -1.51
CA ASP A 49 12.74 5.27 -2.40
C ASP A 49 13.00 3.96 -1.64
N GLN A 50 13.62 4.05 -0.45
CA GLN A 50 14.03 2.90 0.35
C GLN A 50 13.37 2.89 1.74
N MET A 51 12.99 1.71 2.22
CA MET A 51 12.40 1.54 3.56
C MET A 51 13.41 1.88 4.65
N ARG A 52 14.66 1.50 4.42
CA ARG A 52 15.82 1.76 5.29
C ARG A 52 16.81 2.67 4.57
N GLY A 53 16.35 3.87 4.24
CA GLY A 53 17.14 4.90 3.59
C GLY A 53 16.38 6.22 3.61
N GLY A 54 17.09 7.34 3.51
CA GLY A 54 16.51 8.67 3.34
C GLY A 54 16.08 8.87 1.91
#